data_AF-A0A2H0RA82-F1
#
_entry.id   AF-A0A2H0RA82-F1
#
_cell.length_a   1.000
_cell.length_b   1.000
_cell.length_c   1.000
_cell.angle_alpha   90.00
_cell.angle_beta   90.00
_cell.angle_gamma   90.00
#
_symmetry.space_group_name_H-M   'P 1'
#
loop_
_entity.id
_entity.type
_entity.pdbx_description
1 polymer ?
#
loop_
_entity_poly.entity_id
_entity_poly.type
_entity_poly.pdbx_seq_one_letter_code
_entity_poly.pdbx_strand_id
1 'polypeptide(L)'
;MKRPPIVTVMGHVDHGKTTLLDSLRNTNVVVGESGGITQHVGASQIDYKGNKITFIDTPGHEAFSEMRSRGGKIADIVVLVVAADDGVQPQTKEAISHAKAAKIPVIVAINKMDLPDVNPAKIKSQLSDQGLVLEEFGGDVIGVEISATKKTNLNLLLDSILALSEMSDNNDSSKDPFEGFVLESLHNNKVGVLTNILVTNGVLNRGDEILVGGIHVAKIKAITDSFGKKVDFVKAGDPASILGLKEVVKPGDPIILYTGQDIENYKKVTILNRKSPFEQSGYLPVIIRADTQGTLEAILASLAKLEYEDRKVDVLLSGVGELKESDILLASVSHAIVISFKVSIPSVISDKCEKDGIIIREYEVIYNLIEEIDGALEGISEIEEEKVRGRAVIQKLYPLPSGDVVCGSLVTHGRLRVGDSVVIREDDELKTEVFKTKIKNLKKAKESVTTVGKNTECGVLLNSNNEKLREDLIIDVI
;
A
#
# COMPACT_ATOMS: atom_id res chain seq x y z
N MET A 1 -11.00 1.41 -28.41
CA MET A 1 -9.58 1.76 -28.62
C MET A 1 -8.80 1.26 -27.42
N LYS A 2 -7.66 0.61 -27.64
CA LYS A 2 -6.83 0.07 -26.55
C LYS A 2 -6.20 1.21 -25.75
N ARG A 3 -6.19 1.15 -24.41
CA ARG A 3 -5.50 2.17 -23.61
C ARG A 3 -3.98 2.08 -23.85
N PRO A 4 -3.26 3.22 -23.90
CA PRO A 4 -1.80 3.22 -23.93
C PRO A 4 -1.21 2.46 -22.74
N PRO A 5 -0.21 1.58 -22.91
CA PRO A 5 0.50 1.02 -21.78
C PRO A 5 1.20 2.11 -20.99
N ILE A 6 1.04 2.04 -19.67
CA ILE A 6 1.73 2.90 -18.72
C ILE A 6 3.02 2.18 -18.28
N VAL A 7 4.16 2.79 -18.60
CA VAL A 7 5.48 2.24 -18.38
C VAL A 7 6.21 3.08 -17.34
N THR A 8 6.76 2.45 -16.32
CA THR A 8 7.64 3.12 -15.35
C THR A 8 9.09 2.70 -15.58
N VAL A 9 10.02 3.63 -15.41
CA VAL A 9 11.46 3.38 -15.60
C VAL A 9 12.15 3.37 -14.25
N MET A 10 12.69 2.22 -13.86
CA MET A 10 13.34 1.98 -12.58
C MET A 10 14.82 1.63 -12.77
N GLY A 11 15.66 1.80 -11.76
CA GLY A 11 17.09 1.46 -11.83
C GLY A 11 17.94 2.27 -10.86
N HIS A 12 19.22 1.94 -10.73
CA HIS A 12 20.13 2.65 -9.84
C HIS A 12 20.41 4.08 -10.33
N VAL A 13 20.87 4.95 -9.44
CA VAL A 13 21.37 6.29 -9.79
C VAL A 13 22.47 6.16 -10.87
N ASP A 14 22.52 7.09 -11.81
CA ASP A 14 23.49 7.13 -12.92
C ASP A 14 23.50 5.93 -13.89
N HIS A 15 22.47 5.07 -13.84
CA HIS A 15 22.27 4.03 -14.85
C HIS A 15 21.66 4.54 -16.17
N GLY A 16 21.39 5.84 -16.26
CA GLY A 16 20.93 6.50 -17.49
C GLY A 16 19.42 6.46 -17.71
N LYS A 17 18.61 6.38 -16.65
CA LYS A 17 17.12 6.43 -16.72
C LYS A 17 16.62 7.71 -17.42
N THR A 18 17.06 8.87 -16.95
CA THR A 18 16.69 10.17 -17.53
C THR A 18 17.19 10.29 -18.98
N THR A 19 18.42 9.84 -19.24
CA THR A 19 18.98 9.81 -20.59
C THR A 19 18.18 8.91 -21.53
N LEU A 20 17.69 7.77 -21.04
CA LEU A 20 16.82 6.86 -21.80
C LEU A 20 15.49 7.55 -22.14
N LEU A 21 14.81 8.14 -21.15
CA LEU A 21 13.55 8.86 -21.35
C LEU A 21 13.72 10.03 -22.34
N ASP A 22 14.77 10.83 -22.19
CA ASP A 22 15.07 11.92 -23.11
C ASP A 22 15.40 11.42 -24.53
N SER A 23 16.06 10.27 -24.65
CA SER A 23 16.37 9.69 -25.95
C SER A 23 15.13 9.15 -26.66
N LEU A 24 14.20 8.54 -25.91
CA LEU A 24 12.90 8.08 -26.40
C LEU A 24 11.98 9.25 -26.80
N ARG A 25 12.06 10.38 -26.10
CA ARG A 25 11.36 11.63 -26.49
C ARG A 25 11.91 12.18 -27.80
N ASN A 26 13.24 12.24 -27.91
CA ASN A 26 13.92 12.87 -29.04
C ASN A 26 13.93 12.02 -30.32
N THR A 27 13.61 10.73 -30.27
CA THR A 27 13.49 9.90 -31.49
C THR A 27 12.26 10.24 -32.33
N ASN A 28 11.32 11.01 -31.80
CA ASN A 28 10.02 11.31 -32.43
C ASN A 28 9.76 12.80 -32.70
N VAL A 29 10.79 13.64 -32.64
CA VAL A 29 10.63 15.05 -33.01
C VAL A 29 10.51 15.13 -34.53
N VAL A 30 9.28 15.33 -35.00
CA VAL A 30 9.01 15.84 -36.35
C VAL A 30 9.86 17.10 -36.53
N VAL A 31 10.73 17.09 -37.53
CA VAL A 31 11.63 18.18 -37.88
C VAL A 31 10.79 19.45 -38.13
N GLY A 32 10.76 20.39 -37.17
CA GLY A 32 10.11 21.69 -37.40
C GLY A 32 9.67 22.49 -36.18
N GLU A 33 9.42 21.88 -35.02
CA GLU A 33 8.97 22.63 -33.84
C GLU A 33 10.08 22.79 -32.81
N SER A 34 10.62 24.01 -32.76
CA SER A 34 11.55 24.45 -31.73
C SER A 34 10.82 24.48 -30.37
N GLY A 35 11.03 23.47 -29.52
CA GLY A 35 10.68 23.53 -28.08
C GLY A 35 9.75 22.46 -27.48
N GLY A 36 9.68 21.24 -28.04
CA GLY A 36 8.64 20.25 -27.69
C GLY A 36 8.95 19.21 -26.60
N ILE A 37 9.70 19.51 -25.53
CA ILE A 37 9.76 18.62 -24.35
C ILE A 37 9.08 19.25 -23.14
N THR A 38 7.89 18.75 -22.80
CA THR A 38 7.22 19.04 -21.53
C THR A 38 7.78 18.11 -20.46
N GLN A 39 8.77 18.59 -19.69
CA GLN A 39 9.25 17.97 -18.46
C GLN A 39 8.32 18.25 -17.25
N HIS A 40 7.16 18.86 -17.46
CA HIS A 40 6.40 19.51 -16.39
C HIS A 40 5.27 18.67 -15.76
N VAL A 41 5.01 17.44 -16.22
CA VAL A 41 3.82 16.65 -15.80
C VAL A 41 4.19 15.34 -15.05
N GLY A 42 5.47 15.05 -14.83
CA GLY A 42 5.91 13.79 -14.17
C GLY A 42 5.62 12.52 -15.00
N ALA A 43 5.08 12.67 -16.21
CA ALA A 43 4.87 11.62 -17.20
C ALA A 43 4.95 12.21 -18.62
N SER A 44 5.38 11.41 -19.58
CA SER A 44 5.50 11.77 -20.99
C SER A 44 4.90 10.69 -21.89
N GLN A 45 4.15 11.08 -22.90
CA GLN A 45 3.55 10.15 -23.87
C GLN A 45 4.32 10.23 -25.20
N ILE A 46 4.60 9.07 -25.81
CA ILE A 46 5.21 8.98 -27.14
C ILE A 46 4.30 8.20 -28.10
N ASP A 47 4.30 8.58 -29.38
CA ASP A 47 3.58 7.90 -30.46
C ASP A 47 4.52 7.01 -31.28
N TYR A 48 4.51 5.70 -31.06
CA TYR A 48 5.38 4.74 -31.76
C TYR A 48 4.58 3.74 -32.59
N LYS A 49 4.84 3.70 -33.90
CA LYS A 49 4.11 2.85 -34.89
C LYS A 49 2.57 3.01 -34.82
N GLY A 50 2.09 4.21 -34.52
CA GLY A 50 0.65 4.49 -34.37
C GLY A 50 0.05 4.06 -33.03
N ASN A 51 0.85 3.54 -32.10
CA ASN A 51 0.46 3.24 -30.73
C ASN A 51 1.07 4.26 -29.77
N LYS A 52 0.28 4.73 -28.82
CA LYS A 52 0.74 5.60 -27.73
C LYS A 52 1.37 4.76 -26.63
N ILE A 53 2.45 5.24 -26.03
CA ILE A 53 3.08 4.66 -24.83
C ILE A 53 3.28 5.79 -23.83
N THR A 54 2.81 5.59 -22.60
CA THR A 54 2.93 6.60 -21.54
C THR A 54 4.04 6.20 -20.59
N PHE A 55 5.09 7.01 -20.49
CA PHE A 55 6.19 6.83 -19.55
C PHE A 55 5.99 7.70 -18.31
N ILE A 56 6.13 7.11 -17.13
CA ILE A 56 6.19 7.86 -15.87
C ILE A 56 7.64 8.26 -15.61
N ASP A 57 7.85 9.55 -15.46
CA ASP A 57 9.15 10.20 -15.20
C ASP A 57 9.13 10.79 -13.79
N THR A 58 8.95 9.91 -12.80
CA THR A 58 9.00 10.30 -11.39
C THR A 58 10.42 10.11 -10.86
N PRO A 59 10.98 11.10 -10.15
CA PRO A 59 12.25 10.93 -9.47
C PRO A 59 12.11 9.90 -8.35
N GLY A 60 12.82 8.77 -8.49
CA GLY A 60 13.07 7.82 -7.41
C GLY A 60 12.15 6.60 -7.35
N HIS A 61 12.66 5.56 -6.67
CA HIS A 61 11.88 4.38 -6.27
C HIS A 61 10.85 4.71 -5.17
N GLU A 62 11.03 5.84 -4.48
CA GLU A 62 10.22 6.31 -3.35
C GLU A 62 8.86 6.88 -3.75
N ALA A 63 8.83 7.78 -4.74
CA ALA A 63 7.58 8.37 -5.21
C ALA A 63 6.60 7.29 -5.74
N PHE A 64 7.10 6.34 -6.54
CA PHE A 64 6.27 5.28 -7.12
C PHE A 64 5.65 4.35 -6.07
N SER A 65 6.33 4.17 -4.96
CA SER A 65 5.90 3.27 -3.91
C SER A 65 4.90 3.94 -2.94
N GLU A 66 5.07 5.24 -2.65
CA GLU A 66 4.03 6.04 -1.98
C GLU A 66 2.76 6.18 -2.85
N MET A 67 2.93 6.25 -4.17
CA MET A 67 1.81 6.29 -5.11
C MET A 67 1.04 4.97 -5.17
N ARG A 68 1.69 3.82 -4.91
CA ARG A 68 1.07 2.48 -4.96
C ARG A 68 0.46 2.05 -3.64
N SER A 69 1.00 2.44 -2.48
CA SER A 69 0.49 2.04 -1.16
C SER A 69 -0.96 2.42 -0.88
N ARG A 70 -1.51 3.34 -1.67
CA ARG A 70 -2.88 3.84 -1.58
C ARG A 70 -3.87 3.14 -2.52
N GLY A 71 -3.49 1.98 -3.07
CA GLY A 71 -4.43 0.99 -3.59
C GLY A 71 -4.56 0.87 -5.10
N GLY A 72 -3.58 1.34 -5.89
CA GLY A 72 -3.63 1.25 -7.36
C GLY A 72 -2.36 0.69 -8.01
N LYS A 73 -2.52 -0.18 -9.02
CA LYS A 73 -1.44 -0.50 -9.98
C LYS A 73 -1.33 0.65 -10.98
N ILE A 74 -0.34 1.54 -10.77
CA ILE A 74 -0.17 2.73 -11.60
C ILE A 74 0.50 2.40 -12.95
N ALA A 75 1.44 1.45 -12.97
CA ALA A 75 2.12 1.03 -14.19
C ALA A 75 1.71 -0.38 -14.61
N ASP A 76 1.67 -0.60 -15.91
CA ASP A 76 1.40 -1.89 -16.53
C ASP A 76 2.70 -2.68 -16.74
N ILE A 77 3.82 -1.98 -16.96
CA ILE A 77 5.13 -2.55 -17.25
C ILE A 77 6.21 -1.74 -16.51
N VAL A 78 7.19 -2.45 -15.94
CA VAL A 78 8.41 -1.84 -15.39
C VAL A 78 9.56 -2.06 -16.37
N VAL A 79 10.23 -0.98 -16.79
CA VAL A 79 11.52 -1.05 -17.48
C VAL A 79 12.63 -0.86 -16.45
N LEU A 80 13.34 -1.95 -16.13
CA LEU A 80 14.48 -1.94 -15.23
C LEU A 80 15.76 -1.62 -16.00
N VAL A 81 16.28 -0.41 -15.82
CA VAL A 81 17.54 0.04 -16.40
C VAL A 81 18.70 -0.41 -15.53
N VAL A 82 19.60 -1.18 -16.12
CA VAL A 82 20.83 -1.66 -15.48
C VAL A 82 22.01 -1.24 -16.35
N ALA A 83 22.94 -0.46 -15.78
CA ALA A 83 24.11 -0.04 -16.54
C ALA A 83 25.13 -1.16 -16.67
N ALA A 84 25.73 -1.26 -17.85
CA ALA A 84 26.57 -2.40 -18.17
C ALA A 84 28.00 -2.31 -17.63
N ASP A 85 28.42 -1.11 -17.22
CA ASP A 85 29.65 -0.84 -16.49
C ASP A 85 29.54 -1.14 -14.98
N ASP A 86 28.33 -0.98 -14.41
CA ASP A 86 28.11 -1.04 -12.97
C ASP A 86 27.41 -2.34 -12.50
N GLY A 87 26.55 -2.92 -13.34
CA GLY A 87 25.82 -4.14 -13.05
C GLY A 87 24.69 -3.96 -12.03
N VAL A 88 24.31 -5.04 -11.34
CA VAL A 88 23.18 -5.04 -10.40
C VAL A 88 23.58 -4.43 -9.06
N GLN A 89 22.96 -3.29 -8.72
CA GLN A 89 23.21 -2.54 -7.48
C GLN A 89 22.12 -2.75 -6.43
N PRO A 90 22.31 -2.34 -5.15
CA PRO A 90 21.29 -2.47 -4.11
C PRO A 90 19.92 -1.86 -4.46
N GLN A 91 19.91 -0.67 -5.09
CA GLN A 91 18.67 -0.04 -5.56
C GLN A 91 18.02 -0.81 -6.72
N THR A 92 18.82 -1.52 -7.53
CA THR A 92 18.32 -2.41 -8.57
C THR A 92 17.60 -3.60 -7.93
N LYS A 93 18.18 -4.21 -6.89
CA LYS A 93 17.54 -5.31 -6.14
C LYS A 93 16.22 -4.86 -5.51
N GLU A 94 16.20 -3.67 -4.93
CA GLU A 94 14.99 -3.09 -4.37
C GLU A 94 13.90 -2.91 -5.44
N ALA A 95 14.25 -2.34 -6.60
CA ALA A 95 13.34 -2.19 -7.73
C ALA A 95 12.74 -3.52 -8.21
N ILE A 96 13.57 -4.57 -8.26
CA ILE A 96 13.15 -5.93 -8.60
C ILE A 96 12.14 -6.44 -7.57
N SER A 97 12.42 -6.30 -6.27
CA SER A 97 11.50 -6.69 -5.20
C SER A 97 10.17 -5.93 -5.30
N HIS A 98 10.19 -4.62 -5.54
CA HIS A 98 8.98 -3.82 -5.73
C HIS A 98 8.15 -4.26 -6.94
N ALA A 99 8.80 -4.56 -8.07
CA ALA A 99 8.10 -5.02 -9.28
C ALA A 99 7.46 -6.39 -9.06
N LYS A 100 8.21 -7.33 -8.45
CA LYS A 100 7.72 -8.68 -8.10
C LYS A 100 6.56 -8.64 -7.12
N ALA A 101 6.69 -7.88 -6.02
CA ALA A 101 5.65 -7.77 -4.99
C ALA A 101 4.32 -7.27 -5.56
N ALA A 102 4.35 -6.36 -6.55
CA ALA A 102 3.13 -5.88 -7.20
C ALA A 102 2.68 -6.69 -8.42
N LYS A 103 3.39 -7.76 -8.76
CA LYS A 103 3.08 -8.62 -9.91
C LYS A 103 2.96 -7.79 -11.19
N ILE A 104 3.92 -6.89 -11.42
CA ILE A 104 4.03 -6.11 -12.65
C ILE A 104 5.13 -6.75 -13.49
N PRO A 105 4.88 -7.05 -14.78
CA PRO A 105 5.88 -7.65 -15.64
C PRO A 105 7.04 -6.67 -15.88
N VAL A 106 8.26 -7.22 -15.95
CA VAL A 106 9.51 -6.47 -16.01
C VAL A 106 10.19 -6.69 -17.35
N ILE A 107 10.64 -5.62 -17.98
CA ILE A 107 11.58 -5.63 -19.11
C ILE A 107 12.92 -5.07 -18.60
N VAL A 108 14.02 -5.75 -18.87
CA VAL A 108 15.36 -5.27 -18.47
C VAL A 108 16.02 -4.55 -19.65
N ALA A 109 16.38 -3.29 -19.44
CA ALA A 109 17.16 -2.49 -20.37
C ALA A 109 18.63 -2.43 -19.90
N ILE A 110 19.50 -3.22 -20.53
CA ILE A 110 20.95 -3.22 -20.25
C ILE A 110 21.56 -2.03 -20.99
N ASN A 111 21.84 -0.93 -20.27
CA ASN A 111 22.24 0.36 -20.83
C ASN A 111 23.77 0.55 -20.85
N LYS A 112 24.24 1.56 -21.60
CA LYS A 112 25.67 1.88 -21.81
C LYS A 112 26.47 0.81 -22.54
N MET A 113 25.83 0.07 -23.44
CA MET A 113 26.48 -0.94 -24.30
C MET A 113 27.48 -0.35 -25.30
N ASP A 114 27.58 0.98 -25.40
CA ASP A 114 28.57 1.68 -26.21
C ASP A 114 29.96 1.78 -25.57
N LEU A 115 30.11 1.41 -24.29
CA LEU A 115 31.39 1.42 -23.60
C LEU A 115 32.26 0.20 -23.99
N PRO A 116 33.59 0.37 -24.15
CA PRO A 116 34.47 -0.68 -24.69
C PRO A 116 34.73 -1.86 -23.74
N ASP A 117 34.52 -1.69 -22.43
CA ASP A 117 34.84 -2.70 -21.39
C ASP A 117 33.58 -3.33 -20.76
N VAL A 118 32.51 -3.49 -21.55
CA VAL A 118 31.24 -4.05 -21.08
C VAL A 118 31.22 -5.57 -21.21
N ASN A 119 30.72 -6.26 -20.17
CA ASN A 119 30.49 -7.71 -20.20
C ASN A 119 28.99 -8.03 -19.98
N PRO A 120 28.21 -8.19 -21.06
CA PRO A 120 26.78 -8.48 -20.99
C PRO A 120 26.46 -9.78 -20.24
N ALA A 121 27.26 -10.83 -20.48
CA ALA A 121 27.06 -12.14 -19.87
C ALA A 121 27.13 -12.08 -18.33
N LYS A 122 28.03 -11.26 -17.78
CA LYS A 122 28.13 -11.05 -16.33
C LYS A 122 26.86 -10.42 -15.75
N ILE A 123 26.31 -9.40 -16.40
CA ILE A 123 25.11 -8.69 -15.93
C ILE A 123 23.89 -9.62 -15.99
N LYS A 124 23.78 -10.37 -17.09
CA LYS A 124 22.72 -11.37 -17.29
C LYS A 124 22.75 -12.45 -16.20
N SER A 125 23.93 -12.93 -15.82
CA SER A 125 24.11 -13.84 -14.68
C SER A 125 23.66 -13.19 -13.36
N GLN A 126 24.06 -11.95 -13.09
CA GLN A 126 23.65 -11.24 -11.87
C GLN A 126 22.15 -11.02 -11.77
N LEU A 127 21.47 -10.77 -12.89
CA LEU A 127 20.01 -10.64 -12.96
C LEU A 127 19.32 -11.98 -12.65
N SER A 128 19.85 -13.07 -13.21
CA SER A 128 19.38 -14.43 -12.91
C SER A 128 19.51 -14.76 -11.42
N ASP A 129 20.60 -14.35 -10.77
CA ASP A 129 20.80 -14.54 -9.32
C ASP A 129 19.76 -13.78 -8.48
N GLN A 130 19.15 -12.71 -9.02
CA GLN A 130 18.03 -11.99 -8.40
C GLN A 130 16.66 -12.55 -8.82
N GLY A 131 16.65 -13.70 -9.52
CA GLY A 131 15.46 -14.36 -10.03
C GLY A 131 14.78 -13.62 -11.17
N LEU A 132 15.53 -12.86 -11.97
CA LEU A 132 15.08 -12.37 -13.28
C LEU A 132 15.81 -13.18 -14.36
N VAL A 133 15.19 -14.28 -14.80
CA VAL A 133 15.77 -15.15 -15.83
C VAL A 133 15.35 -14.63 -17.19
N LEU A 134 16.33 -14.29 -18.05
CA LEU A 134 16.05 -13.75 -19.37
C LEU A 134 15.56 -14.84 -20.35
N GLU A 135 14.76 -14.47 -21.35
CA GLU A 135 14.22 -15.39 -22.37
C GLU A 135 15.31 -16.22 -23.08
N GLU A 136 16.48 -15.63 -23.34
CA GLU A 136 17.63 -16.32 -23.96
C GLU A 136 18.20 -17.46 -23.08
N PHE A 137 17.92 -17.45 -21.78
CA PHE A 137 18.26 -18.53 -20.84
C PHE A 137 17.05 -19.40 -20.47
N GLY A 138 15.94 -19.30 -21.23
CA GLY A 138 14.72 -20.05 -21.00
C GLY A 138 13.82 -19.48 -19.90
N GLY A 139 14.01 -18.22 -19.52
CA GLY A 139 13.13 -17.50 -18.59
C GLY A 139 11.98 -16.75 -19.29
N ASP A 140 11.34 -15.86 -18.53
CA ASP A 140 10.16 -15.09 -18.91
C ASP A 140 10.42 -13.56 -18.98
N VAL A 141 11.64 -13.12 -18.68
CA VAL A 141 12.01 -11.71 -18.66
C VAL A 141 12.64 -11.30 -19.99
N ILE A 142 12.07 -10.28 -20.63
CA ILE A 142 12.64 -9.72 -21.87
C ILE A 142 13.85 -8.85 -21.50
N GLY A 143 15.02 -9.19 -22.04
CA GLY A 143 16.26 -8.42 -21.90
C GLY A 143 16.62 -7.70 -23.20
N VAL A 144 16.79 -6.38 -23.15
CA VAL A 144 17.17 -5.55 -24.30
C VAL A 144 18.48 -4.83 -24.02
N GLU A 145 19.50 -5.11 -24.82
CA GLU A 145 20.79 -4.42 -24.79
C GLU A 145 20.68 -3.10 -25.55
N ILE A 146 20.87 -1.96 -24.87
CA ILE A 146 20.67 -0.62 -25.43
C ILE A 146 21.84 0.31 -25.15
N SER A 147 21.91 1.39 -25.94
CA SER A 147 22.68 2.58 -25.58
C SER A 147 21.75 3.79 -25.69
N ALA A 148 21.39 4.38 -24.55
CA ALA A 148 20.56 5.59 -24.53
C ALA A 148 21.24 6.74 -25.28
N THR A 149 22.55 6.95 -25.06
CA THR A 149 23.34 8.03 -25.67
C THR A 149 23.49 7.87 -27.19
N LYS A 150 23.78 6.65 -27.67
CA LYS A 150 23.91 6.36 -29.11
C LYS A 150 22.57 6.07 -29.80
N LYS A 151 21.48 5.98 -29.02
CA LYS A 151 20.13 5.60 -29.48
C LYS A 151 20.09 4.22 -30.14
N THR A 152 20.93 3.30 -29.69
CA THR A 152 21.00 1.93 -30.21
C THR A 152 19.91 1.07 -29.56
N ASN A 153 19.20 0.28 -30.38
CA ASN A 153 18.16 -0.69 -29.96
C ASN A 153 16.98 -0.10 -29.16
N LEU A 154 16.77 1.22 -29.17
CA LEU A 154 15.61 1.84 -28.53
C LEU A 154 14.29 1.41 -29.18
N ASN A 155 14.30 1.19 -30.49
CA ASN A 155 13.17 0.63 -31.23
C ASN A 155 12.82 -0.80 -30.76
N LEU A 156 13.83 -1.63 -30.47
CA LEU A 156 13.63 -2.97 -29.95
C LEU A 156 12.99 -2.92 -28.55
N LEU A 157 13.44 -2.01 -27.68
CA LEU A 157 12.83 -1.79 -26.37
C LEU A 157 11.35 -1.40 -26.50
N LEU A 158 11.02 -0.48 -27.41
CA LEU A 158 9.64 -0.06 -27.65
C LEU A 158 8.78 -1.19 -28.25
N ASP A 159 9.35 -1.99 -29.15
CA ASP A 159 8.68 -3.18 -29.71
C ASP A 159 8.38 -4.20 -28.61
N SER A 160 9.32 -4.46 -27.69
CA SER A 160 9.12 -5.34 -26.53
C SER A 160 8.04 -4.82 -25.57
N ILE A 161 8.00 -3.51 -25.30
CA ILE A 161 6.95 -2.89 -24.48
C ILE A 161 5.57 -3.11 -25.10
N LEU A 162 5.44 -2.87 -26.42
CA LEU A 162 4.17 -3.08 -27.12
C LEU A 162 3.76 -4.55 -27.10
N ALA A 163 4.67 -5.47 -27.40
CA ALA A 163 4.39 -6.91 -27.36
C ALA A 163 3.91 -7.39 -25.99
N LEU A 164 4.58 -6.95 -24.92
CA LEU A 164 4.17 -7.30 -23.55
C LEU A 164 2.82 -6.67 -23.17
N SER A 165 2.54 -5.45 -23.65
CA SER A 165 1.23 -4.81 -23.47
C SER A 165 0.10 -5.46 -24.25
N GLU A 166 0.42 -6.25 -25.28
CA GLU A 166 -0.55 -7.06 -26.03
C GLU A 166 -1.01 -8.29 -25.27
N MET A 167 -0.11 -8.88 -24.49
CA MET A 167 -0.40 -10.03 -23.63
C MET A 167 -1.16 -9.65 -22.35
N SER A 168 -0.95 -8.44 -21.84
CA SER A 168 -1.71 -7.89 -20.71
C SER A 168 -3.11 -7.46 -21.17
N ASP A 169 -4.15 -7.75 -20.37
CA ASP A 169 -5.57 -7.36 -20.58
C ASP A 169 -5.79 -5.84 -20.52
N ASN A 170 -5.15 -5.09 -21.41
CA ASN A 170 -5.33 -3.66 -21.60
C ASN A 170 -6.61 -3.41 -22.41
N ASN A 171 -7.75 -3.84 -21.88
CA ASN A 171 -9.05 -3.60 -22.50
C ASN A 171 -9.39 -2.10 -22.51
N ASP A 172 -10.32 -1.72 -23.38
CA ASP A 172 -10.79 -0.34 -23.53
C ASP A 172 -11.52 0.11 -22.25
N SER A 173 -10.79 0.77 -21.35
CA SER A 173 -11.31 1.26 -20.07
C SER A 173 -12.07 2.58 -20.19
N SER A 174 -12.37 3.06 -21.41
CA SER A 174 -13.13 4.30 -21.61
C SER A 174 -14.56 4.25 -21.09
N LYS A 175 -15.11 3.04 -20.87
CA LYS A 175 -16.44 2.81 -20.28
C LYS A 175 -16.42 2.59 -18.77
N ASP A 176 -15.24 2.40 -18.20
CA ASP A 176 -15.09 2.21 -16.75
C ASP A 176 -15.30 3.54 -16.03
N PRO A 177 -15.66 3.51 -14.73
CA PRO A 177 -15.61 4.69 -13.89
C PRO A 177 -14.24 5.38 -13.99
N PHE A 178 -14.26 6.71 -13.99
CA PHE A 178 -13.00 7.46 -14.04
C PHE A 178 -12.19 7.23 -12.77
N GLU A 179 -10.93 6.87 -12.99
CA GLU A 179 -9.90 6.77 -11.96
C GLU A 179 -8.61 7.40 -12.48
N GLY A 180 -7.89 8.05 -11.58
CA GLY A 180 -6.56 8.56 -11.85
C GLY A 180 -5.77 8.78 -10.59
N PHE A 181 -4.52 9.20 -10.75
CA PHE A 181 -3.61 9.48 -9.64
C PHE A 181 -2.94 10.83 -9.82
N VAL A 182 -2.68 11.52 -8.72
CA VAL A 182 -1.83 12.71 -8.70
C VAL A 182 -0.39 12.30 -8.96
N LEU A 183 0.22 12.84 -10.01
CA LEU A 183 1.66 12.71 -10.24
C LEU A 183 2.43 13.79 -9.47
N GLU A 184 1.94 15.02 -9.54
CA GLU A 184 2.55 16.18 -8.88
C GLU A 184 1.50 17.27 -8.67
N SER A 185 1.63 18.09 -7.62
CA SER A 185 0.78 19.24 -7.41
C SER A 185 1.61 20.45 -6.97
N LEU A 186 1.40 21.59 -7.63
CA LEU A 186 2.16 22.82 -7.39
C LEU A 186 1.23 24.02 -7.29
N HIS A 187 1.53 24.93 -6.37
CA HIS A 187 0.83 26.21 -6.30
C HIS A 187 1.44 27.21 -7.28
N ASN A 188 0.60 27.79 -8.15
CA ASN A 188 1.01 28.83 -9.09
C ASN A 188 0.25 30.13 -8.82
N ASN A 189 0.97 31.20 -8.49
CA ASN A 189 0.41 32.50 -8.12
C ASN A 189 -0.51 33.13 -9.18
N LYS A 190 -0.40 32.74 -10.46
CA LYS A 190 -1.21 33.30 -11.56
C LYS A 190 -2.46 32.48 -11.90
N VAL A 191 -2.44 31.18 -11.63
CA VAL A 191 -3.43 30.23 -12.18
C VAL A 191 -4.11 29.38 -11.10
N GLY A 192 -3.59 29.40 -9.87
CA GLY A 192 -4.06 28.59 -8.74
C GLY A 192 -3.25 27.30 -8.59
N VAL A 193 -3.84 26.27 -8.00
CA VAL A 193 -3.19 24.96 -7.85
C VAL A 193 -3.26 24.22 -9.19
N LEU A 194 -2.08 23.98 -9.75
CA LEU A 194 -1.88 23.14 -10.93
C LEU A 194 -1.55 21.73 -10.45
N THR A 195 -2.30 20.75 -10.92
CA THR A 195 -2.12 19.36 -10.51
C THR A 195 -1.95 18.49 -11.73
N ASN A 196 -0.80 17.84 -11.83
CA ASN A 196 -0.45 16.88 -12.84
C ASN A 196 -1.00 15.52 -12.43
N ILE A 197 -1.70 14.87 -13.35
CA ILE A 197 -2.42 13.63 -13.10
C ILE A 197 -2.12 12.62 -14.19
N LEU A 198 -2.29 11.35 -13.85
CA LEU A 198 -2.35 10.25 -14.80
C LEU A 198 -3.74 9.63 -14.72
N VAL A 199 -4.43 9.53 -15.85
CA VAL A 199 -5.71 8.82 -15.93
C VAL A 199 -5.44 7.34 -16.13
N THR A 200 -5.96 6.49 -15.24
CA THR A 200 -5.81 5.04 -15.36
C THR A 200 -7.02 4.41 -16.04
N ASN A 201 -8.22 4.85 -15.66
CA ASN A 201 -9.50 4.33 -16.17
C ASN A 201 -10.48 5.47 -16.50
N GLY A 202 -11.41 5.19 -17.41
CA GLY A 202 -12.49 6.11 -17.78
C GLY A 202 -12.01 7.36 -18.53
N VAL A 203 -12.82 8.41 -18.42
CA VAL A 203 -12.63 9.70 -19.10
C VAL A 203 -12.90 10.82 -18.10
N LEU A 204 -11.99 11.79 -18.01
CA LEU A 204 -12.20 13.02 -17.25
C LEU A 204 -12.59 14.15 -18.19
N ASN A 205 -13.69 14.81 -17.90
CA ASN A 205 -14.17 15.96 -18.66
C ASN A 205 -13.99 17.26 -17.89
N ARG A 206 -13.83 18.34 -18.64
CA ARG A 206 -13.87 19.68 -18.08
C ARG A 206 -15.25 19.94 -17.48
N GLY A 207 -15.28 20.40 -16.23
CA GLY A 207 -16.50 20.65 -15.48
C GLY A 207 -16.91 19.50 -14.55
N ASP A 208 -16.26 18.34 -14.63
CA ASP A 208 -16.47 17.24 -13.68
C ASP A 208 -16.07 17.67 -12.26
N GLU A 209 -16.77 17.12 -11.27
CA GLU A 209 -16.37 17.23 -9.87
C GLU A 209 -15.60 15.98 -9.48
N ILE A 210 -14.44 16.16 -8.86
CA ILE A 210 -13.53 15.09 -8.47
C ILE A 210 -13.29 15.11 -6.97
N LEU A 211 -13.05 13.93 -6.41
CA LEU A 211 -12.56 13.71 -5.06
C LEU A 211 -11.10 13.24 -5.15
N VAL A 212 -10.19 13.96 -4.48
CA VAL A 212 -8.75 13.66 -4.43
C VAL A 212 -8.37 13.27 -3.01
N GLY A 213 -7.65 12.15 -2.87
CA GLY A 213 -7.13 11.68 -1.59
C GLY A 213 -8.20 11.43 -0.53
N GLY A 214 -9.46 11.26 -0.94
CA GLY A 214 -10.60 11.03 -0.05
C GLY A 214 -11.11 12.23 0.76
N ILE A 215 -10.51 13.41 0.60
CA ILE A 215 -10.83 14.59 1.42
C ILE A 215 -11.00 15.88 0.61
N HIS A 216 -10.38 16.00 -0.56
CA HIS A 216 -10.42 17.23 -1.35
C HIS A 216 -11.44 17.10 -2.48
N VAL A 217 -12.52 17.86 -2.42
CA VAL A 217 -13.50 17.96 -3.53
C VAL A 217 -13.18 19.20 -4.36
N ALA A 218 -13.09 19.03 -5.68
CA ALA A 218 -12.84 20.12 -6.61
C ALA A 218 -13.58 19.96 -7.93
N LYS A 219 -13.99 21.08 -8.52
CA LYS A 219 -14.55 21.12 -9.87
C LYS A 219 -13.46 21.46 -10.89
N ILE A 220 -13.33 20.65 -11.93
CA ILE A 220 -12.34 20.83 -12.99
C ILE A 220 -12.69 22.08 -13.81
N LYS A 221 -11.80 23.08 -13.77
CA LYS A 221 -11.97 24.34 -14.51
C LYS A 221 -11.35 24.28 -15.90
N ALA A 222 -10.22 23.59 -16.03
CA ALA A 222 -9.49 23.42 -17.27
C ALA A 222 -8.64 22.15 -17.21
N ILE A 223 -8.43 21.55 -18.38
CA ILE A 223 -7.54 20.42 -18.60
C ILE A 223 -6.55 20.81 -19.70
N THR A 224 -5.29 20.49 -19.48
CA THR A 224 -4.20 20.67 -20.45
C THR A 224 -3.56 19.31 -20.68
N ASP A 225 -3.41 18.89 -21.93
CA ASP A 225 -2.77 17.61 -22.26
C ASP A 225 -1.24 17.67 -22.07
N SER A 226 -0.59 16.53 -22.27
CA SER A 226 0.86 16.38 -22.17
C SER A 226 1.64 17.24 -23.18
N PHE A 227 1.02 17.70 -24.26
CA PHE A 227 1.62 18.58 -25.27
C PHE A 227 1.41 20.07 -24.96
N GLY A 228 0.78 20.39 -23.82
CA GLY A 228 0.50 21.77 -23.41
C GLY A 228 -0.73 22.38 -24.07
N LYS A 229 -1.53 21.59 -24.79
CA LYS A 229 -2.76 22.05 -25.45
C LYS A 229 -3.94 21.93 -24.49
N LYS A 230 -4.78 22.96 -24.46
CA LYS A 230 -6.04 22.91 -23.70
C LYS A 230 -7.02 21.96 -24.40
N VAL A 231 -7.58 21.04 -23.63
CA VAL A 231 -8.50 20.00 -24.09
C VAL A 231 -9.76 19.98 -23.22
N ASP A 232 -10.87 19.48 -23.77
CA ASP A 232 -12.13 19.36 -23.03
C ASP A 232 -12.25 18.05 -22.26
N PHE A 233 -11.49 17.03 -22.65
CA PHE A 233 -11.45 15.74 -21.96
C PHE A 233 -10.08 15.06 -22.13
N VAL A 234 -9.77 14.13 -21.22
CA VAL A 234 -8.62 13.21 -21.29
C VAL A 234 -9.08 11.79 -20.95
N LYS A 235 -8.40 10.78 -21.52
CA LYS A 235 -8.82 9.37 -21.43
C LYS A 235 -7.79 8.54 -20.67
N ALA A 236 -8.17 7.33 -20.30
CA ALA A 236 -7.25 6.31 -19.77
C ALA A 236 -5.92 6.23 -20.53
N GLY A 237 -4.83 6.28 -19.78
CA GLY A 237 -3.45 6.31 -20.24
C GLY A 237 -2.91 7.70 -20.59
N ASP A 238 -3.75 8.74 -20.67
CA ASP A 238 -3.28 10.09 -20.94
C ASP A 238 -2.78 10.78 -19.66
N PRO A 239 -1.55 11.33 -19.65
CA PRO A 239 -1.14 12.28 -18.63
C PRO A 239 -1.68 13.68 -18.94
N ALA A 240 -2.12 14.39 -17.91
CA ALA A 240 -2.77 15.69 -18.05
C ALA A 240 -2.47 16.61 -16.87
N SER A 241 -2.61 17.92 -17.09
CA SER A 241 -2.56 18.92 -16.03
C SER A 241 -3.95 19.54 -15.84
N ILE A 242 -4.47 19.46 -14.62
CA ILE A 242 -5.79 19.95 -14.24
C ILE A 242 -5.69 21.19 -13.35
N LEU A 243 -6.71 22.04 -13.47
CA LEU A 243 -6.90 23.22 -12.63
C LEU A 243 -8.28 23.15 -11.97
N GLY A 244 -8.35 23.49 -10.68
CA GLY A 244 -9.63 23.50 -9.96
C GLY A 244 -9.51 23.27 -8.46
N LEU A 245 -8.43 22.60 -8.04
CA LEU A 245 -8.10 22.36 -6.64
C LEU A 245 -7.80 23.69 -5.91
N LYS A 246 -8.23 23.76 -4.64
CA LYS A 246 -7.99 24.93 -3.77
C LYS A 246 -6.63 24.85 -3.07
N GLU A 247 -6.21 23.63 -2.75
CA GLU A 247 -5.01 23.32 -1.99
C GLU A 247 -4.15 22.33 -2.75
N VAL A 248 -2.84 22.35 -2.46
CA VAL A 248 -1.88 21.41 -3.02
C VAL A 248 -2.15 20.03 -2.42
N VAL A 249 -2.29 19.02 -3.28
CA VAL A 249 -2.54 17.62 -2.92
C VAL A 249 -1.26 16.81 -3.02
N LYS A 250 -1.22 15.61 -2.41
CA LYS A 250 0.00 14.81 -2.38
C LYS A 250 0.16 14.01 -3.68
N PRO A 251 1.38 13.86 -4.21
CA PRO A 251 1.68 12.83 -5.19
C PRO A 251 1.19 11.46 -4.70
N GLY A 252 0.56 10.69 -5.59
CA GLY A 252 0.00 9.38 -5.26
C GLY A 252 -1.42 9.39 -4.73
N ASP A 253 -1.99 10.56 -4.42
CA ASP A 253 -3.39 10.60 -4.02
C ASP A 253 -4.29 10.12 -5.18
N PRO A 254 -5.20 9.16 -4.94
CA PRO A 254 -6.15 8.71 -5.95
C PRO A 254 -7.18 9.80 -6.24
N ILE A 255 -7.70 9.79 -7.46
CA ILE A 255 -8.69 10.71 -7.99
C ILE A 255 -9.84 9.89 -8.54
N ILE A 256 -11.06 10.19 -8.08
CA ILE A 256 -12.30 9.63 -8.63
C ILE A 256 -13.29 10.76 -8.92
N LEU A 257 -14.35 10.46 -9.68
CA LEU A 257 -15.49 11.38 -9.80
C LEU A 257 -16.23 11.46 -8.47
N TYR A 258 -16.61 12.68 -8.09
CA TYR A 258 -17.39 12.95 -6.90
C TYR A 258 -18.88 12.88 -7.20
N THR A 259 -19.59 12.00 -6.50
CA THR A 259 -21.04 11.76 -6.66
C THR A 259 -21.88 12.35 -5.52
N GLY A 260 -21.26 12.98 -4.52
CA GLY A 260 -21.95 13.62 -3.40
C GLY A 260 -22.05 12.79 -2.12
N GLN A 261 -21.88 11.47 -2.19
CA GLN A 261 -21.91 10.54 -1.03
C GLN A 261 -20.53 9.93 -0.69
N ASP A 262 -19.49 10.28 -1.44
CA ASP A 262 -18.22 9.55 -1.42
C ASP A 262 -17.31 9.88 -0.23
N ILE A 263 -17.49 10.98 0.50
CA ILE A 263 -16.57 11.36 1.60
C ILE A 263 -16.69 10.41 2.81
N GLU A 264 -17.91 9.97 3.15
CA GLU A 264 -18.13 8.99 4.22
C GLU A 264 -17.74 7.57 3.80
N ASN A 265 -17.93 7.24 2.52
CA ASN A 265 -17.51 5.95 1.96
C ASN A 265 -16.00 5.89 1.73
N TYR A 266 -15.29 6.95 1.36
CA TYR A 266 -13.83 6.93 1.22
C TYR A 266 -13.16 6.69 2.57
N LYS A 267 -13.62 7.35 3.65
CA LYS A 267 -13.13 7.05 5.01
C LYS A 267 -13.41 5.62 5.45
N LYS A 268 -14.53 5.04 5.04
CA LYS A 268 -14.84 3.62 5.29
C LYS A 268 -14.00 2.71 4.41
N VAL A 269 -13.86 2.94 3.12
CA VAL A 269 -13.18 2.06 2.15
C VAL A 269 -11.65 2.10 2.32
N THR A 270 -11.04 3.23 2.65
CA THR A 270 -9.60 3.32 2.96
C THR A 270 -9.24 2.64 4.30
N ILE A 271 -10.21 2.40 5.19
CA ILE A 271 -10.02 1.70 6.48
C ILE A 271 -10.53 0.24 6.43
N LEU A 272 -11.59 -0.05 5.65
CA LEU A 272 -12.23 -1.36 5.54
C LEU A 272 -11.72 -2.24 4.39
N ASN A 273 -10.99 -1.70 3.38
CA ASN A 273 -10.24 -2.56 2.45
C ASN A 273 -8.90 -3.05 3.03
N ARG A 274 -8.76 -3.06 4.36
CA ARG A 274 -7.85 -3.93 5.09
C ARG A 274 -8.32 -5.40 5.09
N LYS A 275 -8.78 -5.92 3.95
CA LYS A 275 -8.49 -7.33 3.68
C LYS A 275 -7.06 -7.33 3.20
N SER A 276 -6.15 -7.71 4.09
CA SER A 276 -4.74 -7.89 3.75
C SER A 276 -4.66 -8.70 2.45
N PRO A 277 -3.79 -8.36 1.48
CA PRO A 277 -3.50 -9.22 0.32
C PRO A 277 -3.26 -10.70 0.68
N PHE A 278 -2.90 -10.95 1.95
CA PHE A 278 -2.86 -12.26 2.59
C PHE A 278 -4.14 -13.09 2.41
N GLU A 279 -5.32 -12.51 2.60
CA GLU A 279 -6.60 -13.24 2.51
C GLU A 279 -6.91 -13.76 1.10
N GLN A 280 -6.26 -13.21 0.06
CA GLN A 280 -6.47 -13.61 -1.34
C GLN A 280 -5.34 -14.48 -1.92
N SER A 281 -4.13 -14.37 -1.38
CA SER A 281 -2.95 -15.06 -1.93
C SER A 281 -2.47 -16.25 -1.10
N GLY A 282 -2.83 -16.30 0.20
CA GLY A 282 -2.24 -17.22 1.17
C GLY A 282 -0.83 -16.82 1.63
N TYR A 283 -0.18 -15.83 1.02
CA TYR A 283 1.19 -15.44 1.36
C TYR A 283 1.19 -14.23 2.28
N LEU A 284 1.84 -14.35 3.45
CA LEU A 284 2.03 -13.27 4.40
C LEU A 284 3.34 -12.54 4.10
N PRO A 285 3.30 -11.36 3.45
CA PRO A 285 4.51 -10.64 3.12
C PRO A 285 5.17 -10.06 4.38
N VAL A 286 6.48 -10.26 4.51
CA VAL A 286 7.26 -9.79 5.67
C VAL A 286 8.57 -9.15 5.21
N ILE A 287 8.95 -8.06 5.89
CA ILE A 287 10.27 -7.42 5.75
C ILE A 287 11.00 -7.51 7.09
N ILE A 288 12.27 -7.91 7.07
CA ILE A 288 13.02 -8.23 8.30
C ILE A 288 14.32 -7.43 8.37
N ARG A 289 14.51 -6.69 9.47
CA ARG A 289 15.78 -6.09 9.86
C ARG A 289 16.26 -6.68 11.17
N ALA A 290 17.50 -7.18 11.20
CA ALA A 290 18.10 -7.75 12.40
C ALA A 290 19.42 -7.05 12.78
N ASP A 291 19.83 -7.18 14.03
CA ASP A 291 21.07 -6.62 14.57
C ASP A 291 22.32 -7.27 13.98
N THR A 292 22.27 -8.58 13.76
CA THR A 292 23.39 -9.38 13.25
C THR A 292 22.95 -10.37 12.18
N GLN A 293 23.91 -10.74 11.32
CA GLN A 293 23.68 -11.69 10.23
C GLN A 293 23.23 -13.07 10.75
N GLY A 294 23.84 -13.58 11.82
CA GLY A 294 23.48 -14.88 12.37
C GLY A 294 22.07 -14.94 12.93
N THR A 295 21.60 -13.83 13.51
CA THR A 295 20.21 -13.70 13.97
C THR A 295 19.23 -13.64 12.80
N LEU A 296 19.58 -12.91 11.73
CA LEU A 296 18.76 -12.87 10.52
C LEU A 296 18.58 -14.27 9.91
N GLU A 297 19.66 -15.03 9.77
CA GLU A 297 19.62 -16.39 9.23
C GLU A 297 18.78 -17.34 10.08
N ALA A 298 18.88 -17.23 11.41
CA ALA A 298 18.07 -18.03 12.34
C ALA A 298 16.57 -17.71 12.22
N ILE A 299 16.22 -16.44 12.06
CA ILE A 299 14.83 -16.00 11.85
C ILE A 299 14.31 -16.55 10.51
N LEU A 300 15.06 -16.35 9.42
CA LEU A 300 14.68 -16.84 8.09
C LEU A 300 14.48 -18.36 8.07
N ALA A 301 15.40 -19.12 8.68
CA ALA A 301 15.30 -20.58 8.77
C ALA A 301 14.11 -21.05 9.62
N SER A 302 13.66 -20.24 10.57
CA SER A 302 12.51 -20.56 11.40
C SER A 302 11.19 -20.23 10.70
N LEU A 303 11.10 -19.04 10.08
CA LEU A 303 9.93 -18.63 9.30
C LEU A 303 9.69 -19.52 8.08
N ALA A 304 10.76 -20.03 7.45
CA ALA A 304 10.64 -20.96 6.33
C ALA A 304 9.99 -22.31 6.72
N LYS A 305 9.93 -22.65 8.01
CA LYS A 305 9.25 -23.85 8.52
C LYS A 305 7.78 -23.61 8.84
N LEU A 306 7.34 -22.36 8.88
CA LEU A 306 5.95 -22.00 9.14
C LEU A 306 5.16 -22.11 7.83
N GLU A 307 4.39 -23.18 7.72
CA GLU A 307 3.50 -23.45 6.60
C GLU A 307 2.20 -24.03 7.17
N TYR A 308 1.08 -23.37 6.88
CA TYR A 308 -0.23 -23.77 7.36
C TYR A 308 -1.20 -23.89 6.19
N GLU A 309 -1.58 -25.13 5.84
CA GLU A 309 -2.39 -25.42 4.65
C GLU A 309 -1.81 -24.77 3.37
N ASP A 310 -2.52 -23.80 2.80
CA ASP A 310 -2.13 -23.03 1.61
C ASP A 310 -1.48 -21.67 1.96
N ARG A 311 -1.12 -21.46 3.23
CA ARG A 311 -0.59 -20.18 3.74
C ARG A 311 0.88 -20.28 4.12
N LYS A 312 1.69 -19.32 3.64
CA LYS A 312 3.14 -19.27 3.86
C LYS A 312 3.62 -17.86 4.17
N VAL A 313 4.73 -17.74 4.90
CA VAL A 313 5.46 -16.48 5.00
C VAL A 313 6.20 -16.22 3.70
N ASP A 314 6.04 -15.02 3.13
CA ASP A 314 6.79 -14.54 1.98
C ASP A 314 7.74 -13.42 2.41
N VAL A 315 9.03 -13.71 2.47
CA VAL A 315 10.04 -12.73 2.89
C VAL A 315 10.44 -11.89 1.69
N LEU A 316 9.91 -10.67 1.61
CA LEU A 316 10.13 -9.76 0.47
C LEU A 316 11.51 -9.09 0.50
N LEU A 317 11.98 -8.76 1.71
CA LEU A 317 13.26 -8.12 1.94
C LEU A 317 13.78 -8.48 3.32
N SER A 318 15.07 -8.80 3.41
CA SER A 318 15.73 -9.12 4.66
C SER A 318 17.12 -8.49 4.70
N GLY A 319 17.55 -7.93 5.83
CA GLY A 319 18.89 -7.37 5.96
C GLY A 319 19.31 -7.07 7.38
N VAL A 320 20.59 -6.73 7.55
CA VAL A 320 21.17 -6.34 8.84
C VAL A 320 21.19 -4.82 8.97
N GLY A 321 21.01 -4.33 10.19
CA GLY A 321 21.09 -2.92 10.55
C GLY A 321 19.73 -2.21 10.62
N GLU A 322 19.77 -0.89 10.83
CA GLU A 322 18.61 -0.04 11.05
C GLU A 322 17.58 -0.07 9.90
N LEU A 323 16.31 0.13 10.28
CA LEU A 323 15.22 0.30 9.33
C LEU A 323 15.43 1.56 8.50
N LYS A 324 15.26 1.42 7.20
CA LYS A 324 15.37 2.50 6.22
C LYS A 324 13.99 2.93 5.74
N GLU A 325 13.90 4.16 5.25
CA GLU A 325 12.66 4.64 4.63
C GLU A 325 12.22 3.75 3.45
N SER A 326 13.18 3.19 2.70
CA SER A 326 12.93 2.23 1.62
C SER A 326 12.30 0.91 2.09
N ASP A 327 12.56 0.47 3.32
CA ASP A 327 11.93 -0.73 3.90
C ASP A 327 10.45 -0.47 4.19
N ILE A 328 10.15 0.68 4.80
CA ILE A 328 8.79 1.12 5.13
C ILE A 328 7.97 1.33 3.87
N LEU A 329 8.62 1.90 2.88
CA LEU A 329 8.05 2.11 1.58
C LEU A 329 7.64 0.79 0.89
N LEU A 330 8.52 -0.20 0.86
CA LEU A 330 8.21 -1.54 0.35
C LEU A 330 7.07 -2.18 1.15
N ALA A 331 7.05 -2.00 2.46
CA ALA A 331 5.96 -2.49 3.32
C ALA A 331 4.62 -1.86 2.96
N SER A 332 4.61 -0.56 2.71
CA SER A 332 3.44 0.21 2.30
C SER A 332 2.84 -0.32 0.99
N VAL A 333 3.71 -0.64 0.03
CA VAL A 333 3.38 -1.15 -1.30
C VAL A 333 2.86 -2.58 -1.30
N SER A 334 3.51 -3.43 -0.52
CA SER A 334 3.27 -4.88 -0.51
C SER A 334 2.33 -5.32 0.60
N HIS A 335 1.90 -4.37 1.44
CA HIS A 335 1.20 -4.61 2.69
C HIS A 335 1.96 -5.57 3.62
N ALA A 336 3.30 -5.51 3.59
CA ALA A 336 4.14 -6.36 4.43
C ALA A 336 4.15 -5.93 5.90
N ILE A 337 4.30 -6.91 6.79
CA ILE A 337 4.63 -6.66 8.19
C ILE A 337 6.13 -6.36 8.27
N VAL A 338 6.49 -5.24 8.92
CA VAL A 338 7.88 -4.87 9.17
C VAL A 338 8.31 -5.42 10.52
N ILE A 339 9.32 -6.26 10.51
CA ILE A 339 9.92 -6.88 11.70
C ILE A 339 11.26 -6.22 11.97
N SER A 340 11.37 -5.59 13.14
CA SER A 340 12.62 -5.10 13.72
C SER A 340 13.08 -6.06 14.80
N PHE A 341 14.23 -6.71 14.63
CA PHE A 341 14.76 -7.65 15.61
C PHE A 341 16.03 -7.10 16.26
N LYS A 342 15.94 -6.67 17.52
CA LYS A 342 17.03 -6.00 18.28
C LYS A 342 17.62 -4.78 17.55
N VAL A 343 16.81 -4.15 16.71
CA VAL A 343 17.18 -2.95 15.95
C VAL A 343 16.27 -1.83 16.40
N SER A 344 16.86 -0.70 16.76
CA SER A 344 16.10 0.49 17.15
C SER A 344 15.34 1.05 15.96
N ILE A 345 14.10 1.47 16.21
CA ILE A 345 13.25 2.12 15.22
C ILE A 345 13.44 3.64 15.34
N PRO A 346 14.00 4.33 14.33
CA PRO A 346 14.11 5.79 14.36
C PRO A 346 12.73 6.47 14.47
N SER A 347 12.64 7.60 15.15
CA SER A 347 11.36 8.33 15.31
C SER A 347 10.72 8.71 13.97
N VAL A 348 11.54 9.11 12.99
CA VAL A 348 11.10 9.44 11.62
C VAL A 348 10.39 8.25 10.96
N ILE A 349 10.87 7.03 11.22
CA ILE A 349 10.28 5.78 10.70
C ILE A 349 8.97 5.46 11.43
N SER A 350 8.95 5.58 12.76
CA SER A 350 7.74 5.37 13.57
C SER A 350 6.60 6.30 13.12
N ASP A 351 6.89 7.59 12.96
CA ASP A 351 5.92 8.59 12.51
C ASP A 351 5.39 8.29 11.10
N LYS A 352 6.23 7.77 10.21
CA LYS A 352 5.84 7.39 8.84
C LYS A 352 4.94 6.15 8.86
N CYS A 353 5.27 5.14 9.66
CA CYS A 353 4.45 3.95 9.84
C CYS A 353 3.06 4.28 10.40
N GLU A 354 2.96 5.17 11.40
CA GLU A 354 1.67 5.61 11.95
C GLU A 354 0.82 6.34 10.90
N LYS A 355 1.43 7.23 10.11
CA LYS A 355 0.74 7.99 9.06
C LYS A 355 0.23 7.09 7.94
N ASP A 356 1.03 6.11 7.52
CA ASP A 356 0.74 5.24 6.37
C ASP A 356 0.04 3.94 6.78
N GLY A 357 -0.22 3.75 8.08
CA GLY A 357 -0.95 2.59 8.60
C GLY A 357 -0.19 1.27 8.49
N ILE A 358 1.14 1.32 8.45
CA ILE A 358 2.04 0.17 8.28
C ILE A 358 2.24 -0.54 9.62
N ILE A 359 2.17 -1.87 9.61
CA ILE A 359 2.37 -2.68 10.81
C ILE A 359 3.87 -2.88 11.02
N ILE A 360 4.41 -2.26 12.07
CA ILE A 360 5.76 -2.51 12.56
C ILE A 360 5.70 -3.29 13.88
N ARG A 361 6.60 -4.26 14.02
CA ARG A 361 6.75 -5.09 15.21
C ARG A 361 8.20 -5.16 15.62
N GLU A 362 8.44 -4.96 16.91
CA GLU A 362 9.76 -5.03 17.51
C GLU A 362 9.87 -6.30 18.34
N TYR A 363 10.97 -7.03 18.17
CA TYR A 363 11.24 -8.24 18.91
C TYR A 363 12.68 -8.26 19.41
N GLU A 364 12.87 -8.78 20.61
CA GLU A 364 14.18 -9.11 21.16
C GLU A 364 14.44 -10.62 21.21
N VAL A 365 13.36 -11.42 21.11
CA VAL A 365 13.37 -12.87 21.30
C VAL A 365 12.70 -13.54 20.09
N ILE A 366 13.41 -14.49 19.46
CA ILE A 366 12.99 -15.14 18.21
C ILE A 366 11.66 -15.91 18.40
N TYR A 367 11.45 -16.54 19.56
CA TYR A 367 10.22 -17.30 19.82
C TYR A 367 8.96 -16.44 19.76
N ASN A 368 8.98 -15.23 20.31
CA ASN A 368 7.84 -14.32 20.28
C ASN A 368 7.48 -13.88 18.86
N LEU A 369 8.50 -13.66 18.03
CA LEU A 369 8.33 -13.37 16.60
C LEU A 369 7.67 -14.53 15.88
N ILE A 370 8.19 -15.75 16.08
CA ILE A 370 7.66 -16.96 15.44
C ILE A 370 6.20 -17.16 15.85
N GLU A 371 5.89 -17.10 17.13
CA GLU A 371 4.53 -17.30 17.67
C GLU A 371 3.52 -16.29 17.10
N GLU A 372 3.89 -15.00 17.02
CA GLU A 372 2.98 -13.99 16.46
C GLU A 372 2.77 -14.16 14.95
N ILE A 373 3.82 -14.55 14.20
CA ILE A 373 3.70 -14.81 12.77
C ILE A 373 2.93 -16.09 12.49
N ASP A 374 3.12 -17.15 13.29
CA ASP A 374 2.37 -18.40 13.22
C ASP A 374 0.88 -18.15 13.47
N GLY A 375 0.54 -17.40 14.52
CA GLY A 375 -0.84 -16.97 14.79
C GLY A 375 -1.43 -16.07 13.68
N ALA A 376 -0.62 -15.23 13.05
CA ALA A 376 -1.05 -14.45 11.88
C ALA A 376 -1.35 -15.34 10.66
N LEU A 377 -0.61 -16.44 10.48
CA LEU A 377 -0.83 -17.41 9.40
C LEU A 377 -2.11 -18.23 9.60
N GLU A 378 -2.38 -18.66 10.84
CA GLU A 378 -3.64 -19.33 11.19
C GLU A 378 -4.85 -18.45 10.89
N GLY A 379 -4.69 -17.13 11.02
CA GLY A 379 -5.56 -16.07 10.49
C GLY A 379 -7.05 -16.35 10.65
N ILE A 380 -7.64 -15.96 11.78
CA ILE A 380 -9.08 -15.71 11.92
C ILE A 380 -9.92 -16.83 11.26
N SER A 381 -9.87 -18.02 11.84
CA SER A 381 -11.01 -18.92 11.78
C SER A 381 -12.02 -18.39 12.81
N GLU A 382 -13.16 -17.90 12.33
CA GLU A 382 -14.38 -17.58 13.08
C GLU A 382 -14.21 -17.43 14.60
N ILE A 383 -13.99 -16.20 15.06
CA ILE A 383 -14.67 -15.55 16.19
C ILE A 383 -14.24 -14.08 16.06
N GLU A 384 -15.21 -13.17 15.88
CA GLU A 384 -15.01 -11.81 16.39
C GLU A 384 -14.70 -11.97 17.87
N GLU A 385 -13.42 -12.07 18.23
CA GLU A 385 -13.03 -11.85 19.62
C GLU A 385 -13.22 -10.35 19.80
N GLU A 386 -14.47 -9.99 20.14
CA GLU A 386 -14.81 -8.74 20.78
C GLU A 386 -13.71 -8.50 21.81
N LYS A 387 -12.74 -7.64 21.50
CA LYS A 387 -11.59 -7.37 22.37
C LYS A 387 -12.15 -6.93 23.71
N VAL A 388 -12.23 -7.86 24.66
CA VAL A 388 -12.91 -7.61 25.93
C VAL A 388 -12.17 -6.49 26.65
N ARG A 389 -12.72 -5.28 26.61
CA ARG A 389 -12.08 -4.07 27.17
C ARG A 389 -12.11 -4.05 28.70
N GLY A 390 -12.95 -4.91 29.28
CA GLY A 390 -13.11 -5.10 30.71
C GLY A 390 -13.96 -6.33 30.99
N ARG A 391 -13.60 -7.07 32.02
CA ARG A 391 -14.30 -8.27 32.49
C ARG A 391 -14.60 -8.15 33.96
N ALA A 392 -15.82 -8.47 34.37
CA ALA A 392 -16.20 -8.59 35.77
C ALA A 392 -17.01 -9.86 36.03
N VAL A 393 -16.84 -10.47 37.20
CA VAL A 393 -17.63 -11.64 37.61
C VAL A 393 -18.67 -11.19 38.63
N ILE A 394 -19.94 -11.54 38.41
CA ILE A 394 -21.04 -11.24 39.33
C ILE A 394 -20.89 -12.14 40.56
N GLN A 395 -20.66 -11.53 41.72
CA GLN A 395 -20.55 -12.24 42.98
C GLN A 395 -21.87 -12.25 43.76
N LYS A 396 -22.69 -11.21 43.59
CA LYS A 396 -23.94 -11.07 44.36
C LYS A 396 -24.95 -10.18 43.66
N LEU A 397 -26.24 -10.49 43.79
CA LEU A 397 -27.33 -9.67 43.27
C LEU A 397 -28.05 -8.90 44.39
N TYR A 398 -28.31 -7.61 44.14
CA TYR A 398 -29.03 -6.73 45.05
C TYR A 398 -30.28 -6.18 44.37
N PRO A 399 -31.48 -6.72 44.66
CA PRO A 399 -32.73 -6.19 44.12
C PRO A 399 -33.05 -4.82 44.73
N LEU A 400 -33.48 -3.87 43.89
CA LEU A 400 -33.90 -2.53 44.30
C LEU A 400 -35.44 -2.44 44.34
N PRO A 401 -36.01 -1.54 45.16
CA PRO A 401 -37.45 -1.30 45.20
C PRO A 401 -38.05 -0.82 43.85
N SER A 402 -37.22 -0.26 42.97
CA SER A 402 -37.61 0.16 41.62
C SER A 402 -37.84 -1.01 40.65
N GLY A 403 -37.55 -2.24 41.07
CA GLY A 403 -37.59 -3.43 40.23
C GLY A 403 -36.29 -3.73 39.49
N ASP A 404 -35.30 -2.82 39.52
CA ASP A 404 -33.95 -3.02 38.97
C ASP A 404 -33.09 -3.93 39.87
N VAL A 405 -32.12 -4.66 39.31
CA VAL A 405 -31.14 -5.45 40.09
C VAL A 405 -29.73 -4.90 39.88
N VAL A 406 -29.00 -4.68 40.98
CA VAL A 406 -27.58 -4.29 40.95
C VAL A 406 -26.71 -5.54 41.11
N CYS A 407 -25.82 -5.75 40.14
CA CYS A 407 -24.84 -6.83 40.14
C CYS A 407 -23.59 -6.39 40.92
N GLY A 408 -23.44 -6.84 42.16
CA GLY A 408 -22.19 -6.76 42.90
C GLY A 408 -21.14 -7.64 42.23
N SER A 409 -20.15 -7.01 41.60
CA SER A 409 -19.22 -7.66 40.68
C SER A 409 -17.76 -7.29 41.01
N LEU A 410 -16.85 -8.23 40.81
CA LEU A 410 -15.40 -8.01 40.91
C LEU A 410 -14.81 -7.91 39.51
N VAL A 411 -14.15 -6.78 39.21
CA VAL A 411 -13.48 -6.59 37.91
C VAL A 411 -12.20 -7.43 37.87
N THR A 412 -12.14 -8.44 37.01
CA THR A 412 -10.99 -9.36 36.87
C THR A 412 -10.03 -8.93 35.76
N HIS A 413 -10.51 -8.21 34.74
CA HIS A 413 -9.69 -7.70 33.64
C HIS A 413 -10.15 -6.31 33.18
N GLY A 414 -9.23 -5.51 32.65
CA GLY A 414 -9.54 -4.22 32.02
C GLY A 414 -10.30 -3.21 32.90
N ARG A 415 -11.31 -2.54 32.33
CA ARG A 415 -12.14 -1.54 33.02
C ARG A 415 -13.58 -1.55 32.51
N LEU A 416 -14.52 -1.22 33.40
CA LEU A 416 -15.93 -0.99 33.08
C LEU A 416 -16.22 0.51 33.10
N ARG A 417 -17.05 1.00 32.18
CA ARG A 417 -17.53 2.39 32.14
C ARG A 417 -19.04 2.44 31.99
N VAL A 418 -19.64 3.49 32.52
CA VAL A 418 -21.07 3.77 32.28
C VAL A 418 -21.29 3.99 30.78
N GLY A 419 -22.27 3.29 30.22
CA GLY A 419 -22.60 3.34 28.79
C GLY A 419 -21.93 2.25 27.93
N ASP A 420 -20.97 1.50 28.48
CA ASP A 420 -20.33 0.40 27.77
C ASP A 420 -21.36 -0.67 27.35
N SER A 421 -21.21 -1.17 26.12
CA SER A 421 -21.90 -2.36 25.65
C SER A 421 -21.27 -3.58 26.31
N VAL A 422 -22.10 -4.47 26.86
CA VAL A 422 -21.64 -5.66 27.57
C VAL A 422 -22.39 -6.90 27.11
N VAL A 423 -21.68 -8.02 27.11
CA VAL A 423 -22.21 -9.37 26.93
C VAL A 423 -22.19 -10.07 28.28
N ILE A 424 -23.30 -10.70 28.65
CA ILE A 424 -23.40 -11.55 29.84
C ILE A 424 -23.20 -13.01 29.43
N ARG A 425 -22.24 -13.71 30.03
CA ARG A 425 -21.83 -15.08 29.69
C ARG A 425 -21.92 -16.03 30.89
N GLU A 426 -22.16 -17.32 30.62
CA GLU A 426 -22.21 -18.36 31.68
C GLU A 426 -20.84 -18.92 32.04
N ASP A 427 -19.92 -18.98 31.07
CA ASP A 427 -18.56 -19.47 31.24
C ASP A 427 -17.51 -18.57 30.55
N ASP A 428 -16.24 -18.87 30.80
CA ASP A 428 -15.09 -18.14 30.27
C ASP A 428 -14.80 -18.47 28.80
N GLU A 429 -15.50 -19.46 28.20
CA GLU A 429 -15.16 -20.01 26.88
C GLU A 429 -15.63 -19.15 25.70
N LEU A 430 -15.99 -17.87 25.91
CA LEU A 430 -16.43 -16.88 24.89
C LEU A 430 -17.61 -17.32 23.98
N LYS A 431 -18.14 -18.54 24.14
CA LYS A 431 -19.14 -19.18 23.27
C LYS A 431 -20.57 -19.16 23.83
N THR A 432 -20.74 -18.88 25.13
CA THR A 432 -22.04 -18.96 25.81
C THR A 432 -22.62 -17.57 26.10
N GLU A 433 -23.22 -16.92 25.10
CA GLU A 433 -23.95 -15.66 25.32
C GLU A 433 -25.32 -15.91 25.96
N VAL A 434 -25.56 -15.33 27.14
CA VAL A 434 -26.90 -15.29 27.77
C VAL A 434 -27.73 -14.15 27.16
N PHE A 435 -27.13 -12.95 27.08
CA PHE A 435 -27.69 -11.76 26.43
C PHE A 435 -26.69 -10.58 26.36
N LYS A 436 -26.91 -9.67 25.41
CA LYS A 436 -26.26 -8.35 25.30
C LYS A 436 -27.06 -7.22 25.96
N THR A 437 -26.37 -6.28 26.61
CA THR A 437 -26.99 -5.07 27.20
C THR A 437 -25.97 -3.93 27.34
N LYS A 438 -26.31 -2.86 28.07
CA LYS A 438 -25.42 -1.74 28.40
C LYS A 438 -25.37 -1.47 29.90
N ILE A 439 -24.25 -0.95 30.36
CA ILE A 439 -24.08 -0.48 31.74
C ILE A 439 -24.83 0.84 31.93
N LYS A 440 -25.90 0.81 32.73
CA LYS A 440 -26.74 1.95 33.11
C LYS A 440 -26.04 2.84 34.14
N ASN A 441 -25.42 2.23 35.15
CA ASN A 441 -24.73 2.95 36.22
C ASN A 441 -23.67 2.06 36.89
N LEU A 442 -22.64 2.68 37.47
CA LEU A 442 -21.61 2.01 38.27
C LEU A 442 -21.53 2.65 39.65
N LYS A 443 -21.37 1.83 40.68
CA LYS A 443 -21.10 2.29 42.05
C LYS A 443 -19.88 1.62 42.62
N LYS A 444 -19.03 2.40 43.29
CA LYS A 444 -17.98 1.88 44.16
C LYS A 444 -18.40 2.14 45.59
N ALA A 445 -18.65 1.07 46.35
CA ALA A 445 -19.34 1.15 47.64
C ALA A 445 -20.70 1.89 47.53
N LYS A 446 -20.82 3.10 48.09
CA LYS A 446 -22.07 3.89 48.07
C LYS A 446 -22.06 5.02 47.04
N GLU A 447 -20.92 5.31 46.41
CA GLU A 447 -20.75 6.44 45.51
C GLU A 447 -20.91 6.03 44.05
N SER A 448 -21.56 6.88 43.25
CA SER A 448 -21.68 6.65 41.80
C SER A 448 -20.40 7.08 41.11
N VAL A 449 -19.88 6.23 40.22
CA VAL A 449 -18.62 6.44 39.52
C VAL A 449 -18.82 6.25 38.02
N THR A 450 -17.98 6.88 37.21
CA THR A 450 -18.06 6.74 35.75
C THR A 450 -17.27 5.56 35.22
N THR A 451 -16.24 5.12 35.94
CA THR A 451 -15.35 4.02 35.53
C THR A 451 -14.82 3.23 36.72
N VAL A 452 -14.66 1.91 36.56
CA VAL A 452 -14.05 1.01 37.55
C VAL A 452 -13.00 0.14 36.86
N GLY A 453 -11.80 0.04 37.43
CA GLY A 453 -10.69 -0.76 36.89
C GLY A 453 -10.54 -2.13 37.53
N LYS A 454 -9.61 -2.93 37.00
CA LYS A 454 -9.21 -4.26 37.48
C LYS A 454 -8.99 -4.33 39.01
N ASN A 455 -9.27 -5.49 39.59
CA ASN A 455 -9.16 -5.84 41.01
C ASN A 455 -9.97 -4.94 41.95
N THR A 456 -11.09 -4.40 41.46
CA THR A 456 -11.98 -3.53 42.24
C THR A 456 -13.38 -4.11 42.28
N GLU A 457 -13.96 -4.19 43.48
CA GLU A 457 -15.39 -4.51 43.67
C GLU A 457 -16.26 -3.30 43.33
N CYS A 458 -17.34 -3.54 42.59
CA CYS A 458 -18.29 -2.51 42.21
C CYS A 458 -19.71 -3.06 42.07
N GLY A 459 -20.71 -2.19 42.20
CA GLY A 459 -22.07 -2.46 41.79
C GLY A 459 -22.29 -2.03 40.34
N VAL A 460 -22.70 -2.97 39.49
CA VAL A 460 -23.02 -2.74 38.09
C VAL A 460 -24.53 -2.79 37.91
N LEU A 461 -25.12 -1.71 37.40
CA LEU A 461 -26.53 -1.68 37.03
C LEU A 461 -26.64 -1.78 35.51
N LEU A 462 -27.42 -2.74 35.01
CA LEU A 462 -27.60 -3.00 33.58
C LEU A 462 -28.95 -2.48 33.08
N ASN A 463 -29.10 -2.30 31.77
CA ASN A 463 -30.36 -1.85 31.14
C ASN A 463 -31.37 -3.00 30.89
N SER A 464 -31.04 -4.26 31.18
CA SER A 464 -31.81 -5.44 30.76
C SER A 464 -32.84 -5.93 31.80
N ASN A 465 -33.75 -6.81 31.36
CA ASN A 465 -34.70 -7.52 32.21
C ASN A 465 -33.96 -8.50 33.15
N ASN A 466 -34.29 -8.40 34.45
CA ASN A 466 -33.54 -9.05 35.55
C ASN A 466 -33.69 -10.57 35.64
N GLU A 467 -34.61 -11.19 34.89
CA GLU A 467 -34.96 -12.61 35.02
C GLU A 467 -33.83 -13.59 34.64
N LYS A 468 -32.80 -13.12 33.92
CA LYS A 468 -31.67 -13.94 33.46
C LYS A 468 -30.38 -13.74 34.28
N LEU A 469 -30.37 -12.85 35.26
CA LEU A 469 -29.18 -12.58 36.07
C LEU A 469 -29.06 -13.60 37.21
N ARG A 470 -27.87 -14.20 37.34
CA ARG A 470 -27.50 -15.07 38.47
C ARG A 470 -26.06 -14.78 38.89
N GLU A 471 -25.69 -15.26 40.08
CA GLU A 471 -24.32 -15.23 40.56
C GLU A 471 -23.43 -16.08 39.63
N ASP A 472 -22.13 -15.80 39.62
CA ASP A 472 -21.08 -16.42 38.80
C ASP A 472 -21.09 -16.09 37.29
N LEU A 473 -22.11 -15.37 36.79
CA LEU A 473 -22.09 -14.88 35.41
C LEU A 473 -20.98 -13.85 35.18
N ILE A 474 -20.46 -13.83 33.95
CA ILE A 474 -19.38 -12.95 33.52
C ILE A 474 -19.96 -11.78 32.72
N ILE A 475 -19.54 -10.55 33.07
CA ILE A 475 -19.81 -9.32 32.34
C ILE A 475 -18.57 -8.96 31.51
N ASP A 476 -18.67 -9.13 30.19
CA ASP A 476 -17.61 -8.76 29.25
C ASP A 476 -17.98 -7.48 28.50
N VAL A 477 -17.11 -6.47 28.56
CA VAL A 477 -17.24 -5.20 27.83
C VAL A 477 -16.70 -5.37 26.42
N ILE A 478 -17.54 -5.04 25.44
CA ILE A 478 -17.26 -5.22 24.00
C ILE A 478 -16.99 -3.89 23.28
#